data_AF-A0A536PVF3-F1
#
_entry.id   AF-A0A536PVF3-F1
#
_cell.length_a   1.000
_cell.length_b   1.000
_cell.length_c   1.000
_cell.angle_alpha   90.00
_cell.angle_beta   90.00
_cell.angle_gamma   90.00
#
_symmetry.space_group_name_H-M   'P 1'
#
loop_
_entity.id
_entity.type
_entity.pdbx_description
1 polymer ?
#
loop_
_entity_poly.entity_id
_entity_poly.type
_entity_poly.pdbx_seq_one_letter_code
_entity_poly.pdbx_strand_id
1 'polypeptide(L)'
;MLRARLTSNGRVTIPIEIRLRYQLRPGDEVGFRTAGSSIRLSPLKKRKLTELYGALPATNRYVDKAAERNEIGRVLGAQLRRKLGAP
;
A
#
# COMPACT_ATOMS: atom_id res chain seq x y z
N MET A 1 3.61 -7.08 -27.56
CA MET A 1 4.51 -6.10 -26.89
C MET A 1 4.14 -4.71 -27.37
N LEU A 2 3.75 -3.80 -26.49
CA LEU A 2 3.48 -2.40 -26.86
C LEU A 2 4.79 -1.61 -26.85
N ARG A 3 4.94 -0.67 -27.78
CA ARG A 3 6.14 0.16 -27.90
C ARG A 3 5.73 1.63 -27.75
N ALA A 4 6.55 2.42 -27.08
CA ALA A 4 6.42 3.86 -26.99
C ALA A 4 7.78 4.49 -27.34
N ARG A 5 7.73 5.67 -27.96
CA ARG A 5 8.93 6.42 -28.34
C ARG A 5 9.26 7.43 -27.25
N LEU A 6 10.54 7.51 -26.89
CA LEU A 6 11.06 8.61 -26.08
C LEU A 6 11.13 9.86 -26.96
N THR A 7 10.42 10.92 -26.56
CA THR A 7 10.49 12.21 -27.25
C THR A 7 11.78 12.95 -26.88
N SER A 8 12.14 13.98 -27.66
CA SER A 8 13.35 14.78 -27.42
C SER A 8 13.40 15.45 -26.04
N ASN A 9 12.25 15.76 -25.45
CA ASN A 9 12.13 16.29 -24.09
C ASN A 9 12.13 15.19 -22.99
N GLY A 10 12.49 13.95 -23.33
CA GLY A 10 12.63 12.85 -22.37
C GLY A 10 11.31 12.27 -21.87
N ARG A 11 10.19 12.48 -22.57
CA ARG A 11 8.88 11.94 -22.18
C ARG A 11 8.57 10.64 -22.91
N VAL A 12 7.92 9.72 -22.21
CA VAL A 12 7.33 8.50 -22.80
C VAL A 12 5.83 8.56 -22.63
N THR A 13 5.10 8.53 -23.74
CA THR A 13 3.64 8.48 -23.71
C THR A 13 3.18 7.07 -23.34
N ILE A 14 2.32 6.96 -22.31
CA ILE A 14 1.69 5.69 -21.94
C ILE A 14 0.64 5.32 -23.00
N PRO A 15 0.77 4.18 -23.70
CA PRO A 15 -0.20 3.76 -24.71
C PRO A 15 -1.61 3.62 -24.12
N ILE A 16 -2.63 3.85 -24.96
CA ILE A 16 -4.03 3.90 -24.53
C ILE A 16 -4.47 2.59 -23.84
N GLU A 17 -3.98 1.45 -24.31
CA GLU A 17 -4.29 0.13 -23.77
C GLU A 17 -3.78 -0.03 -22.33
N ILE A 18 -2.59 0.51 -22.03
CA ILE A 18 -2.02 0.52 -20.68
C ILE A 18 -2.79 1.51 -19.80
N ARG A 19 -3.11 2.69 -20.33
CA ARG A 19 -3.86 3.73 -19.61
C ARG A 19 -5.23 3.20 -19.16
N LEU A 20 -5.96 2.52 -20.03
CA LEU A 20 -7.26 1.93 -19.72
C LEU A 20 -7.14 0.77 -18.72
N ARG A 21 -6.18 -0.15 -18.95
CA ARG A 21 -5.96 -1.31 -18.08
C ARG A 21 -5.69 -0.92 -16.62
N TYR A 22 -4.88 0.11 -16.40
CA TYR A 22 -4.52 0.59 -15.06
C TYR A 22 -5.38 1.76 -14.58
N GLN A 23 -6.42 2.12 -15.35
CA GLN A 23 -7.35 3.21 -15.07
C GLN A 23 -6.62 4.52 -14.70
N LEU A 24 -5.62 4.87 -15.50
CA LEU A 24 -4.79 6.07 -15.35
C LEU A 24 -5.52 7.29 -15.94
N ARG A 25 -5.59 8.35 -15.16
CA ARG A 25 -6.21 9.64 -15.53
C ARG A 25 -5.14 10.74 -15.64
N PRO A 26 -5.40 11.82 -16.38
CA PRO A 26 -4.51 12.97 -16.38
C PRO A 26 -4.37 13.51 -14.95
N GLY A 27 -3.12 13.76 -14.52
CA GLY A 27 -2.81 14.17 -13.14
C GLY A 27 -2.52 13.02 -12.17
N ASP A 28 -2.74 11.76 -12.56
CA ASP A 28 -2.29 10.61 -11.76
C ASP A 28 -0.76 10.55 -11.73
N GLU A 29 -0.22 10.27 -10.55
CA GLU A 29 1.21 10.05 -10.36
C GLU A 29 1.57 8.59 -10.69
N VAL A 30 2.78 8.37 -11.19
CA VAL A 30 3.33 7.03 -11.44
C VAL A 30 4.69 6.90 -10.76
N GLY A 31 4.87 5.81 -10.01
CA GLY A 31 6.12 5.46 -9.37
C GLY A 31 7.00 4.66 -10.32
N PHE A 32 8.30 4.95 -10.30
CA PHE A 32 9.31 4.21 -11.03
C PHE A 32 10.14 3.39 -10.04
N ARG A 33 10.31 2.10 -10.33
CA ARG A 33 11.26 1.24 -9.62
C ARG A 33 12.13 0.50 -10.62
N THR A 34 13.42 0.42 -10.33
CA THR A 34 14.37 -0.38 -11.10
C THR A 34 14.17 -1.86 -10.76
N ALA A 35 14.23 -2.71 -11.78
CA ALA A 35 14.13 -4.16 -11.66
C ALA A 35 15.11 -4.79 -12.66
N GLY A 36 16.38 -4.87 -12.26
CA GLY A 36 17.47 -5.33 -13.12
C GLY A 36 17.61 -4.44 -14.36
N SER A 37 17.45 -5.02 -15.55
CA SER A 37 17.49 -4.33 -16.84
C SER A 37 16.18 -3.65 -17.23
N SER A 38 15.17 -3.68 -16.37
CA SER A 38 13.83 -3.16 -16.64
C SER A 38 13.40 -2.12 -15.61
N ILE A 39 12.40 -1.34 -15.97
CA ILE A 39 11.73 -0.41 -15.08
C ILE A 39 10.30 -0.92 -14.86
N ARG A 40 9.89 -1.01 -13.60
CA ARG A 40 8.50 -1.22 -13.23
C ARG A 40 7.85 0.14 -12.98
N LEU A 41 6.83 0.44 -13.75
CA LEU A 41 5.91 1.55 -13.47
C LEU A 41 4.74 1.05 -12.64
N SER A 42 4.30 1.85 -11.67
CA SER A 42 3.12 1.55 -10.86
C SER A 42 2.31 2.83 -10.61
N PRO A 43 0.98 2.83 -10.87
CA PRO A 43 0.13 3.97 -10.52
C PRO A 43 0.20 4.28 -9.03
N LEU A 44 0.42 5.54 -8.68
CA LEU A 44 0.33 6.05 -7.31
C LEU A 44 -1.00 6.76 -7.15
N LYS A 45 -2.07 5.97 -6.98
CA LYS A 45 -3.39 6.54 -6.72
C LYS A 45 -3.42 7.08 -5.29
N LYS A 46 -3.60 8.39 -5.13
CA LYS A 46 -3.93 9.00 -3.84
C LYS A 46 -5.32 8.50 -3.44
N ARG A 47 -5.37 7.42 -2.67
CA ARG A 47 -6.59 6.97 -2.02
C ARG A 47 -6.81 7.81 -0.79
N LYS A 48 -8.02 8.36 -0.62
CA LYS A 48 -8.39 8.98 0.66
C LYS A 48 -8.39 7.90 1.74
N LEU A 49 -7.93 8.22 2.94
CA LEU A 49 -7.94 7.26 4.05
C LEU A 49 -9.38 6.75 4.34
N THR A 50 -10.38 7.59 4.09
CA THR A 50 -11.79 7.24 4.18
C THR A 50 -12.22 6.15 3.20
N GLU A 51 -11.57 6.00 2.05
CA GLU A 51 -11.83 4.89 1.10
C GLU A 51 -11.35 3.53 1.63
N LEU A 52 -10.50 3.54 2.67
CA LEU A 52 -10.01 2.33 3.31
C LEU A 52 -10.82 1.97 4.58
N TYR A 53 -11.79 2.80 4.98
CA TYR A 53 -12.61 2.53 6.14
C TYR A 53 -13.44 1.26 5.91
N GLY A 54 -13.26 0.25 6.76
CA GLY A 54 -13.92 -1.06 6.61
C GLY A 54 -13.36 -1.95 5.50
N ALA A 55 -12.23 -1.59 4.87
CA ALA A 55 -11.61 -2.41 3.82
C ALA A 55 -11.02 -3.73 4.35
N LEU A 56 -10.75 -3.81 5.65
CA LEU A 56 -10.30 -5.02 6.31
C LEU A 56 -11.50 -5.69 7.01
N PRO A 57 -11.72 -7.00 6.81
CA PRO A 57 -12.77 -7.71 7.52
C PRO A 57 -12.48 -7.69 9.02
N ALA A 58 -13.53 -7.48 9.83
CA ALA A 58 -13.43 -7.66 11.26
C ALA A 58 -13.22 -9.16 11.54
N THR A 59 -11.97 -9.55 11.79
CA THR A 59 -11.61 -10.95 12.10
C THR A 59 -11.90 -11.32 13.56
N ASN A 60 -12.18 -10.33 14.40
CA ASN A 60 -12.48 -10.54 15.81
C ASN A 60 -13.66 -9.65 16.23
N ARG A 61 -14.50 -10.17 17.12
CA ARG A 61 -15.64 -9.43 17.64
C ARG A 61 -15.15 -8.39 18.64
N TYR A 62 -15.46 -7.12 18.39
CA TYR A 62 -15.27 -6.07 19.39
C TYR A 62 -16.26 -6.27 20.54
N VAL A 63 -15.75 -6.41 21.77
CA VAL A 63 -16.56 -6.59 22.98
C VAL A 63 -16.77 -5.24 23.65
N ASP A 64 -15.71 -4.70 24.24
CA ASP A 64 -15.66 -3.33 24.74
C ASP A 64 -14.18 -2.89 24.89
N LYS A 65 -13.99 -1.58 25.10
CA LYS A 65 -12.66 -0.97 25.18
C LYS A 65 -11.85 -1.45 26.39
N ALA A 66 -12.48 -1.72 27.52
CA ALA A 66 -11.78 -2.10 28.75
C ALA A 66 -11.25 -3.54 28.65
N ALA A 67 -12.07 -4.46 28.17
CA ALA A 67 -11.71 -5.84 27.89
C ALA A 67 -10.56 -5.94 26.88
N GLU A 68 -10.67 -5.21 25.76
CA GLU A 68 -9.63 -5.17 24.73
C GLU A 68 -8.30 -4.63 25.29
N ARG A 69 -8.36 -3.54 26.07
CA ARG A 69 -7.16 -2.92 26.67
C ARG A 69 -6.48 -3.86 27.65
N ASN A 70 -7.24 -4.56 28.47
CA ASN A 70 -6.72 -5.50 29.45
C ASN A 70 -6.03 -6.68 28.75
N GLU A 71 -6.66 -7.24 27.71
CA GLU A 71 -6.10 -8.38 26.99
C GLU A 71 -4.82 -8.02 26.21
N ILE A 72 -4.83 -6.91 25.47
CA ILE A 72 -3.65 -6.44 24.75
C ILE A 72 -2.52 -6.05 25.73
N GLY A 73 -2.86 -5.42 26.86
CA GLY A 73 -1.91 -5.09 27.92
C GLY A 73 -1.20 -6.32 28.49
N ARG A 74 -1.95 -7.41 28.72
CA ARG A 74 -1.41 -8.69 29.18
C ARG A 74 -0.43 -9.28 28.17
N VAL A 75 -0.80 -9.29 26.88
CA VAL A 75 0.06 -9.80 25.78
C VAL A 75 1.35 -9.00 25.66
N LEU A 76 1.25 -7.67 25.59
CA LEU A 76 2.41 -6.77 25.49
C LEU A 76 3.33 -6.90 26.72
N GLY A 77 2.76 -6.99 27.92
CA GLY A 77 3.52 -7.20 29.15
C GLY A 77 4.30 -8.52 29.15
N ALA A 78 3.73 -9.60 28.61
CA ALA A 78 4.42 -10.89 28.47
C ALA A 78 5.53 -10.85 27.40
N GLN A 79 5.34 -10.09 26.31
CA GLN A 79 6.39 -9.87 25.30
C GLN A 79 7.55 -9.05 25.86
N LEU A 80 7.25 -7.98 26.61
CA LEU A 80 8.25 -7.14 27.26
C LEU A 80 9.08 -7.93 28.28
N ARG A 81 8.43 -8.74 29.14
CA ARG A 81 9.15 -9.61 30.09
C ARG A 81 10.11 -10.57 29.41
N ARG A 82 9.66 -11.25 28.35
CA ARG A 82 10.52 -12.11 27.52
C ARG A 82 11.71 -11.35 26.92
N LYS A 83 11.49 -10.12 26.45
CA LYS A 83 12.55 -9.30 25.85
C LYS A 83 13.55 -8.78 26.88
N LEU A 84 13.11 -8.57 28.12
CA LEU A 84 13.92 -8.03 29.22
C LEU A 84 14.60 -9.11 30.07
N GLY A 85 14.38 -10.40 29.78
CA GLY A 85 14.97 -11.50 30.56
C GLY A 85 14.48 -11.56 32.01
N ALA A 86 13.36 -10.89 32.32
CA ALA A 86 12.72 -10.96 33.63
C ALA A 86 11.77 -12.18 33.68
N PRO A 87 11.71 -12.91 34.82
CA PRO A 87 10.81 -14.04 34.97
C PRO A 87 9.33 -13.67 34.77
#